data_AF-A0A178ECG9-F1
#
_entry.id   AF-A0A178ECG9-F1
#
_cell.length_a   1.000
_cell.length_b   1.000
_cell.length_c   1.000
_cell.angle_alpha   90.00
_cell.angle_beta   90.00
_cell.angle_gamma   90.00
#
_symmetry.space_group_name_H-M   'P 1'
#
loop_
_entity.id
_entity.type
_entity.pdbx_description
1 polymer ?
#
loop_
_entity_poly.entity_id
_entity_poly.type
_entity_poly.pdbx_seq_one_letter_code
_entity_poly.pdbx_strand_id
1 'polypeptide(L)'
;LRKALATLPQTLDQTYDRILTAISEEDREYAMRILQWLTFSLRPMSVDEISEVVAIDVARDPAFDRDEVLEDPLEALSICSSLVTISTIQPKEESDSAQQILTLAHYSVKEYLVSDRIKQGPATRFNINESQCHGFMMDGCLKYLLHLQQPLSEEAIQTSTLARYAAEFWSSHLRQTGEDMQRLSQAAMSLMSTENPAYLTWIQLYDLDHLNTVVKLLLDQGAKVDTQGGRYDNALHAASAKGHNEVVQTLLKAGADIYAPATYIGNALYAASCGGHELIIKMLLENDVDVNAQGGTYGSALQAAVAHSHQAITQLLLDYGANVNQQGGQYGNALNAAISRGNMAIIELLL
;
A
#
# COMPACT_ATOMS: atom_id res chain seq x y z
N LEU A 1 47.51 20.50 -17.41
CA LEU A 1 47.35 20.52 -15.93
C LEU A 1 47.02 21.92 -15.37
N ARG A 2 47.91 22.92 -15.44
CA ARG A 2 47.64 24.27 -14.86
C ARG A 2 46.37 24.97 -15.38
N LYS A 3 46.03 24.81 -16.67
CA LYS A 3 44.77 25.32 -17.24
C LYS A 3 43.51 24.57 -16.75
N ALA A 4 43.62 23.27 -16.42
CA ALA A 4 42.51 22.48 -15.90
C ALA A 4 42.30 22.69 -14.39
N LEU A 5 43.36 23.03 -13.66
CA LEU A 5 43.28 23.43 -12.25
C LEU A 5 42.68 24.84 -12.09
N ALA A 6 42.88 25.73 -13.08
CA ALA A 6 42.32 27.09 -13.06
C ALA A 6 40.80 27.14 -13.30
N THR A 7 40.20 26.07 -13.82
CA THR A 7 38.75 25.94 -14.06
C THR A 7 38.04 25.13 -12.96
N LEU A 8 38.76 24.78 -11.88
CA LEU A 8 38.15 24.11 -10.73
C LEU A 8 37.32 25.13 -9.92
N PRO A 9 36.13 24.73 -9.44
CA PRO A 9 35.36 25.54 -8.51
C PRO A 9 36.18 25.89 -7.27
N GLN A 10 36.09 27.15 -6.82
CA GLN A 10 36.77 27.63 -5.62
C GLN A 10 35.89 27.47 -4.37
N THR A 11 34.59 27.32 -4.55
CA THR A 11 33.63 27.13 -3.47
C THR A 11 32.75 25.92 -3.74
N LEU A 12 32.11 25.42 -2.68
CA LEU A 12 31.16 24.33 -2.78
C LEU A 12 29.94 24.72 -3.64
N ASP A 13 29.46 25.96 -3.51
CA ASP A 13 28.39 26.52 -4.34
C ASP A 13 28.75 26.50 -5.83
N GLN A 14 29.96 26.96 -6.21
CA GLN A 14 30.45 26.88 -7.59
C GLN A 14 30.59 25.43 -8.09
N THR A 15 30.83 24.49 -7.17
CA THR A 15 30.90 23.06 -7.50
C THR A 15 29.53 22.55 -7.89
N TYR A 16 28.51 22.87 -7.09
CA TYR A 16 27.13 22.49 -7.39
C TYR A 16 26.60 23.20 -8.63
N ASP A 17 26.88 24.49 -8.81
CA ASP A 17 26.56 25.21 -10.05
C ASP A 17 27.09 24.47 -11.28
N ARG A 18 28.37 24.10 -11.25
CA ARG A 18 29.01 23.38 -12.36
C ARG A 18 28.40 22.01 -12.60
N ILE A 19 28.07 21.26 -11.56
CA ILE A 19 27.46 19.92 -11.71
C ILE A 19 26.05 20.05 -12.28
N LEU A 20 25.20 20.89 -11.69
CA LEU A 20 23.81 21.08 -12.11
C LEU A 20 23.69 21.66 -13.53
N THR A 21 24.56 22.58 -13.91
CA THR A 21 24.56 23.17 -15.27
C THR A 21 25.16 22.25 -16.34
N ALA A 22 25.89 21.21 -15.94
CA ALA A 22 26.43 20.20 -16.84
C ALA A 22 25.42 19.09 -17.18
N ILE A 23 24.30 19.00 -16.46
CA ILE A 23 23.20 18.08 -16.78
C ILE A 23 22.66 18.43 -18.18
N SER A 24 22.48 17.40 -19.01
CA SER A 24 22.04 17.55 -20.40
C SER A 24 20.65 18.24 -20.46
N GLU A 25 20.31 18.82 -21.61
CA GLU A 25 18.96 19.37 -21.80
C GLU A 25 17.88 18.27 -21.72
N GLU A 26 18.20 17.06 -22.18
CA GLU A 26 17.30 15.90 -22.22
C GLU A 26 17.00 15.36 -20.81
N ASP A 27 18.02 15.28 -19.96
CA ASP A 27 17.90 14.72 -18.60
C ASP A 27 17.42 15.74 -17.56
N ARG A 28 17.28 17.00 -17.94
CA ARG A 28 17.10 18.10 -16.99
C ARG A 28 15.83 17.98 -16.17
N GLU A 29 14.71 17.68 -16.83
CA GLU A 29 13.41 17.54 -16.16
C GLU A 29 13.42 16.33 -15.23
N TYR A 30 14.03 15.23 -15.67
CA TYR A 30 14.22 14.02 -14.84
C TYR A 30 15.08 14.32 -13.62
N ALA A 31 16.21 15.01 -13.79
CA ALA A 31 17.07 15.44 -12.70
C ALA A 31 16.32 16.33 -11.70
N MET A 32 15.51 17.28 -12.18
CA MET A 32 14.73 18.15 -11.29
C MET A 32 13.73 17.34 -10.46
N ARG A 33 13.00 16.40 -11.08
CA ARG A 33 12.05 15.52 -10.38
C ARG A 33 12.74 14.66 -9.33
N ILE A 34 13.85 14.00 -9.69
CA ILE A 34 14.66 13.19 -8.76
C ILE A 34 15.10 14.05 -7.57
N LEU A 35 15.70 15.21 -7.83
CA LEU A 35 16.22 16.09 -6.77
C LEU A 35 15.10 16.62 -5.87
N GLN A 36 13.93 16.98 -6.42
CA GLN A 36 12.76 17.40 -5.65
C GLN A 36 12.30 16.31 -4.67
N TRP A 37 12.10 15.10 -5.18
CA TRP A 37 11.62 13.98 -4.35
C TRP A 37 12.66 13.54 -3.32
N LEU A 38 13.95 13.47 -3.67
CA LEU A 38 15.01 13.17 -2.69
C LEU A 38 15.19 14.25 -1.62
N THR A 39 14.84 15.50 -1.93
CA THR A 39 15.01 16.62 -0.98
C THR A 39 13.94 16.61 0.12
N PHE A 40 12.70 16.26 -0.22
CA PHE A 40 11.55 16.41 0.68
C PHE A 40 10.74 15.11 0.92
N SER A 41 11.23 13.95 0.47
CA SER A 41 10.62 12.67 0.82
C SER A 41 10.60 12.44 2.32
N LEU A 42 9.50 11.86 2.80
CA LEU A 42 9.24 11.65 4.22
C LEU A 42 9.90 10.38 4.78
N ARG A 43 10.46 9.56 3.89
CA ARG A 43 11.36 8.45 4.18
C ARG A 43 12.37 8.27 3.03
N PRO A 44 13.48 7.55 3.24
CA PRO A 44 14.34 7.12 2.15
C PRO A 44 13.56 6.41 1.05
N MET A 45 13.89 6.70 -0.21
CA MET A 45 13.21 6.15 -1.39
C MET A 45 14.07 5.06 -2.03
N SER A 46 13.43 3.97 -2.47
CA SER A 46 14.13 2.94 -3.23
C SER A 46 14.52 3.45 -4.61
N VAL A 47 15.51 2.79 -5.23
CA VAL A 47 15.87 3.09 -6.61
C VAL A 47 14.68 2.87 -7.56
N ASP A 48 13.86 1.85 -7.32
CA ASP A 48 12.68 1.54 -8.15
C ASP A 48 11.55 2.57 -7.98
N GLU A 49 11.36 3.11 -6.77
CA GLU A 49 10.41 4.21 -6.55
C GLU A 49 10.85 5.46 -7.31
N ILE A 50 12.16 5.73 -7.35
CA ILE A 50 12.69 6.86 -8.12
C ILE A 50 12.52 6.67 -9.62
N SER A 51 12.64 5.43 -10.13
CA SER A 51 12.36 5.14 -11.55
C SER A 51 10.96 5.57 -11.97
N GLU A 52 9.95 5.37 -11.11
CA GLU A 52 8.59 5.82 -11.38
C GLU A 52 8.36 7.31 -11.11
N VAL A 53 9.07 7.90 -10.14
CA VAL A 53 9.02 9.36 -9.90
C VAL A 53 9.40 10.15 -11.14
N VAL A 54 10.40 9.69 -11.89
CA VAL A 54 10.87 10.34 -13.12
C VAL A 54 9.75 10.44 -14.16
N ALA A 55 8.89 9.42 -14.23
CA ALA A 55 7.74 9.35 -15.13
C ALA A 55 6.54 10.21 -14.71
N ILE A 56 6.60 10.92 -13.58
CA ILE A 56 5.52 11.78 -13.11
C ILE A 56 5.74 13.23 -13.55
N ASP A 57 4.85 13.71 -14.41
CA ASP A 57 4.72 15.12 -14.76
C ASP A 57 3.32 15.63 -14.42
N VAL A 58 3.24 16.36 -13.31
CA VAL A 58 1.97 16.91 -12.82
C VAL A 58 1.36 17.95 -13.76
N ALA A 59 2.08 18.48 -14.75
CA ALA A 59 1.52 19.39 -15.74
C ALA A 59 0.80 18.66 -16.90
N ARG A 60 1.04 17.36 -17.09
CA ARG A 60 0.45 16.53 -18.15
C ARG A 60 -0.83 15.80 -17.71
N ASP A 61 -1.56 15.31 -18.71
CA ASP A 61 -2.70 14.41 -18.56
C ASP A 61 -2.65 13.31 -19.66
N PRO A 62 -2.43 12.03 -19.31
CA PRO A 62 -2.17 11.53 -17.95
C PRO A 62 -0.83 12.07 -17.41
N ALA A 63 -0.75 12.26 -16.09
CA ALA A 63 0.49 12.77 -15.47
C ALA A 63 1.55 11.70 -15.24
N PHE A 64 1.17 10.43 -15.21
CA PHE A 64 2.10 9.31 -15.13
C PHE A 64 2.18 8.65 -16.51
N ASP A 65 3.38 8.56 -17.06
CA ASP A 65 3.66 7.91 -18.34
C ASP A 65 4.56 6.69 -18.11
N ARG A 66 4.00 5.49 -18.28
CA ARG A 66 4.74 4.25 -18.02
C ARG A 66 5.93 4.06 -18.96
N ASP A 67 5.89 4.66 -20.15
CA ASP A 67 6.97 4.57 -21.13
C ASP A 67 8.18 5.45 -20.75
N GLU A 68 8.02 6.37 -19.79
CA GLU A 68 9.10 7.20 -19.24
C GLU A 68 9.71 6.65 -17.95
N VAL A 69 9.24 5.50 -17.46
CA VAL A 69 9.81 4.83 -16.28
C VAL A 69 11.21 4.34 -16.63
N LEU A 70 12.20 4.66 -15.79
CA LEU A 70 13.58 4.22 -16.02
C LEU A 70 13.66 2.68 -16.02
N GLU A 71 14.07 2.09 -17.15
CA GLU A 71 14.27 0.65 -17.28
C GLU A 71 15.40 0.14 -16.36
N ASP A 72 16.48 0.92 -16.25
CA ASP A 72 17.56 0.70 -15.29
C ASP A 72 17.50 1.76 -14.18
N PRO A 73 17.12 1.40 -12.94
CA PRO A 73 17.10 2.33 -11.81
C PRO A 73 18.45 3.02 -11.54
N LEU A 74 19.56 2.44 -12.00
CA LEU A 74 20.89 3.03 -11.85
C LEU A 74 21.11 4.23 -12.78
N GLU A 75 20.27 4.43 -13.80
CA GLU A 75 20.33 5.59 -14.69
C GLU A 75 20.12 6.93 -13.95
N ALA A 76 19.46 6.89 -12.78
CA ALA A 76 19.36 8.05 -11.90
C ALA A 76 20.75 8.59 -11.46
N LEU A 77 21.77 7.72 -11.36
CA LEU A 77 23.15 8.13 -11.08
C LEU A 77 23.80 8.84 -12.27
N SER A 78 23.49 8.44 -13.51
CA SER A 78 23.98 9.16 -14.69
C SER A 78 23.31 10.53 -14.83
N ILE A 79 22.00 10.61 -14.58
CA ILE A 79 21.19 11.83 -14.68
C ILE A 79 21.65 12.87 -13.65
N CYS A 80 21.74 12.49 -12.37
CA CYS A 80 22.07 13.42 -11.28
C CYS A 80 23.56 13.44 -10.93
N SER A 81 24.38 12.59 -11.57
CA SER A 81 25.82 12.50 -11.37
C SER A 81 26.21 12.42 -9.88
N SER A 82 27.23 13.17 -9.47
CA SER A 82 27.76 13.21 -8.09
C SER A 82 26.83 13.86 -7.05
N LEU A 83 25.62 14.30 -7.41
CA LEU A 83 24.66 14.87 -6.46
C LEU A 83 23.91 13.81 -5.66
N VAL A 84 23.86 12.58 -6.17
CA VAL A 84 23.14 11.46 -5.57
C VAL A 84 24.06 10.25 -5.40
N THR A 85 23.69 9.35 -4.51
CA THR A 85 24.39 8.10 -4.26
C THR A 85 23.41 6.99 -3.90
N ILE A 86 23.77 5.76 -4.22
CA ILE A 86 22.99 4.57 -3.84
C ILE A 86 23.59 3.98 -2.58
N SER A 87 22.72 3.73 -1.60
CA SER A 87 23.06 3.01 -0.38
C SER A 87 22.24 1.74 -0.28
N THR A 88 22.83 0.67 0.24
CA THR A 88 22.10 -0.57 0.51
C THR A 88 21.68 -0.60 1.97
N ILE A 89 20.38 -0.68 2.21
CA ILE A 89 19.83 -0.98 3.54
C ILE A 89 19.82 -2.50 3.68
N GLN A 90 20.59 -3.00 4.65
CA GLN A 90 20.58 -4.42 4.99
C GLN A 90 19.25 -4.78 5.66
N PRO A 91 18.68 -5.95 5.32
CA PRO A 91 17.42 -6.41 5.89
C PRO A 91 17.58 -6.63 7.40
N LYS A 92 16.52 -6.38 8.16
CA LYS A 92 16.51 -6.62 9.61
C LYS A 92 16.27 -8.10 9.95
N GLU A 93 15.69 -8.85 9.02
CA GLU A 93 15.35 -10.27 9.14
C GLU A 93 15.90 -11.06 7.94
N GLU A 94 16.24 -12.33 8.12
CA GLU A 94 16.84 -13.17 7.07
C GLU A 94 15.92 -13.43 5.87
N SER A 95 14.61 -13.20 6.02
CA SER A 95 13.60 -13.37 4.96
C SER A 95 13.46 -12.16 4.03
N ASP A 96 13.98 -10.99 4.41
CA ASP A 96 13.85 -9.76 3.63
C ASP A 96 15.02 -9.58 2.66
N SER A 97 14.76 -9.04 1.48
CA SER A 97 15.80 -8.67 0.54
C SER A 97 16.44 -7.34 0.93
N ALA A 98 17.75 -7.21 0.66
CA ALA A 98 18.44 -5.94 0.83
C ALA A 98 17.85 -4.88 -0.12
N GLN A 99 17.46 -3.74 0.42
CA GLN A 99 16.84 -2.67 -0.36
C GLN A 99 17.89 -1.64 -0.78
N GLN A 100 17.95 -1.33 -2.07
CA GLN A 100 18.76 -0.23 -2.58
C GLN A 100 17.95 1.07 -2.53
N ILE A 101 18.50 2.07 -1.86
CA ILE A 101 17.91 3.41 -1.76
C ILE A 101 18.77 4.43 -2.49
N LEU A 102 18.12 5.41 -3.12
CA LEU A 102 18.80 6.58 -3.68
C LEU A 102 18.72 7.72 -2.67
N THR A 103 19.84 8.41 -2.46
CA THR A 103 19.95 9.53 -1.52
C THR A 103 20.76 10.66 -2.12
N LEU A 104 20.59 11.88 -1.60
CA LEU A 104 21.54 12.95 -1.90
C LEU A 104 22.91 12.57 -1.36
N ALA A 105 23.96 12.74 -2.17
CA ALA A 105 25.32 12.31 -1.83
C ALA A 105 25.82 12.98 -0.55
N HIS A 106 25.43 14.24 -0.30
CA HIS A 106 25.77 14.98 0.90
C HIS A 106 24.63 15.89 1.35
N TYR A 107 24.52 16.13 2.67
CA TYR A 107 23.55 17.05 3.24
C TYR A 107 23.64 18.47 2.66
N SER A 108 24.85 18.92 2.32
CA SER A 108 25.11 20.22 1.71
C SER A 108 24.49 20.38 0.31
N VAL A 109 24.16 19.28 -0.39
CA VAL A 109 23.41 19.34 -1.66
C VAL A 109 22.01 19.87 -1.40
N LYS A 110 21.30 19.31 -0.41
CA LYS A 110 19.98 19.80 0.01
C LYS A 110 20.06 21.26 0.43
N GLU A 111 21.01 21.61 1.30
CA GLU A 111 21.18 23.00 1.75
C GLU A 111 21.37 23.97 0.59
N TYR A 112 22.12 23.57 -0.44
CA TYR A 112 22.33 24.42 -1.61
C TYR A 112 21.05 24.57 -2.46
N LEU A 113 20.37 23.45 -2.77
CA LEU A 113 19.15 23.43 -3.60
C LEU A 113 18.03 24.29 -3.00
N VAL A 114 17.87 24.32 -1.68
CA VAL A 114 16.81 25.10 -1.01
C VAL A 114 17.22 26.53 -0.65
N SER A 115 18.50 26.89 -0.82
CA SER A 115 19.01 28.20 -0.39
C SER A 115 18.64 29.35 -1.34
N ASP A 116 18.78 30.60 -0.86
CA ASP A 116 18.75 31.77 -1.74
C ASP A 116 20.03 31.92 -2.59
N ARG A 117 21.09 31.16 -2.28
CA ARG A 117 22.38 31.26 -2.98
C ARG A 117 22.27 30.76 -4.41
N ILE A 118 21.59 29.62 -4.62
CA ILE A 118 21.36 29.06 -5.96
C ILE A 118 20.52 30.01 -6.84
N LYS A 119 19.64 30.83 -6.25
CA LYS A 119 18.79 31.78 -7.00
C LYS A 119 19.60 32.84 -7.76
N GLN A 120 20.80 33.15 -7.27
CA GLN A 120 21.71 34.15 -7.84
C GLN A 120 22.71 33.53 -8.83
N GLY A 121 22.78 32.20 -8.91
CA GLY A 121 23.73 31.45 -9.73
C GLY A 121 23.14 30.94 -11.04
N PRO A 122 23.98 30.37 -11.92
CA PRO A 122 23.53 29.77 -13.18
C PRO A 122 22.65 28.53 -12.99
N ALA A 123 22.68 27.89 -11.80
CA ALA A 123 21.81 26.76 -11.46
C ALA A 123 20.44 27.16 -10.86
N THR A 124 20.03 28.43 -10.92
CA THR A 124 18.77 28.96 -10.34
C THR A 124 17.52 28.13 -10.65
N ARG A 125 17.47 27.47 -11.82
CA ARG A 125 16.36 26.59 -12.22
C ARG A 125 16.15 25.39 -11.27
N PHE A 126 17.21 24.93 -10.61
CA PHE A 126 17.20 23.81 -9.67
C PHE A 126 16.93 24.28 -8.25
N ASN A 127 16.57 25.56 -8.04
CA ASN A 127 16.14 26.01 -6.72
C ASN A 127 14.84 25.30 -6.34
N ILE A 128 14.80 24.73 -5.14
CA ILE A 128 13.65 24.01 -4.62
C ILE A 128 13.04 24.83 -3.48
N ASN A 129 11.86 25.38 -3.72
CA ASN A 129 11.03 25.94 -2.66
C ASN A 129 10.28 24.81 -1.93
N GLU A 130 10.38 24.75 -0.61
CA GLU A 130 9.79 23.69 0.22
C GLU A 130 8.28 23.55 0.02
N SER A 131 7.53 24.64 0.16
CA SER A 131 6.06 24.63 0.02
C SER A 131 5.62 24.19 -1.38
N GLN A 132 6.29 24.70 -2.42
CA GLN A 132 5.99 24.32 -3.81
C GLN A 132 6.37 22.86 -4.09
N CYS A 133 7.48 22.37 -3.54
CA CYS A 133 7.91 20.99 -3.69
C CYS A 133 6.95 20.02 -3.01
N HIS A 134 6.47 20.34 -1.80
CA HIS A 134 5.43 19.54 -1.14
C HIS A 134 4.13 19.53 -1.95
N GLY A 135 3.74 20.65 -2.57
CA GLY A 135 2.61 20.70 -3.50
C GLY A 135 2.82 19.78 -4.71
N PHE A 136 3.99 19.85 -5.36
CA PHE A 136 4.36 19.00 -6.49
C PHE A 136 4.32 17.51 -6.12
N MET A 137 4.92 17.12 -4.99
CA MET A 137 4.92 15.72 -4.54
C MET A 137 3.51 15.22 -4.20
N MET A 138 2.68 16.06 -3.58
CA MET A 138 1.28 15.72 -3.32
C MET A 138 0.51 15.51 -4.63
N ASP A 139 0.64 16.41 -5.61
CA ASP A 139 -0.02 16.27 -6.91
C ASP A 139 0.46 15.00 -7.62
N GLY A 140 1.77 14.73 -7.59
CA GLY A 140 2.36 13.52 -8.14
C GLY A 140 1.78 12.26 -7.51
N CYS A 141 1.73 12.19 -6.18
CA CYS A 141 1.14 11.06 -5.46
C CYS A 141 -0.34 10.86 -5.82
N LEU A 142 -1.15 11.93 -5.80
CA LEU A 142 -2.58 11.86 -6.08
C LEU A 142 -2.86 11.43 -7.52
N LYS A 143 -2.16 12.03 -8.49
CA LYS A 143 -2.34 11.69 -9.91
C LYS A 143 -1.84 10.28 -10.22
N TYR A 144 -0.76 9.84 -9.58
CA TYR A 144 -0.29 8.46 -9.67
C TYR A 144 -1.35 7.49 -9.15
N LEU A 145 -1.91 7.72 -7.96
CA LEU A 145 -2.99 6.87 -7.41
C LEU A 145 -4.26 6.87 -8.27
N LEU A 146 -4.61 8.02 -8.87
CA LEU A 146 -5.76 8.13 -9.79
C LEU A 146 -5.53 7.37 -11.12
N HIS A 147 -4.28 7.16 -11.52
CA HIS A 147 -3.91 6.36 -12.68
C HIS A 147 -4.08 4.85 -12.42
N LEU A 148 -3.93 4.40 -11.17
CA LEU A 148 -4.13 3.01 -10.75
C LEU A 148 -5.63 2.65 -10.76
N GLN A 149 -6.22 2.52 -11.96
CA GLN A 149 -7.64 2.21 -12.14
C GLN A 149 -7.91 0.71 -11.93
N GLN A 150 -8.98 0.41 -11.16
CA GLN A 150 -9.45 -0.91 -10.67
C GLN A 150 -8.74 -1.42 -9.41
N PRO A 151 -9.39 -2.27 -8.59
CA PRO A 151 -8.71 -2.97 -7.50
C PRO A 151 -7.47 -3.67 -8.06
N LEU A 152 -6.31 -3.37 -7.49
CA LEU A 152 -5.04 -3.87 -7.99
C LEU A 152 -4.94 -5.37 -7.72
N SER A 153 -4.53 -6.14 -8.72
CA SER A 153 -4.05 -7.50 -8.49
C SER A 153 -2.77 -7.45 -7.65
N GLU A 154 -2.41 -8.54 -6.96
CA GLU A 154 -1.14 -8.62 -6.24
C GLU A 154 0.06 -8.33 -7.15
N GLU A 155 0.02 -8.80 -8.39
CA GLU A 155 1.02 -8.49 -9.42
C GLU A 155 1.09 -6.99 -9.72
N ALA A 156 -0.04 -6.32 -9.87
CA ALA A 156 -0.07 -4.88 -10.14
C ALA A 156 0.50 -4.08 -8.95
N ILE A 157 0.23 -4.49 -7.71
CA ILE A 157 0.82 -3.88 -6.50
C ILE A 157 2.34 -4.05 -6.51
N GLN A 158 2.85 -5.23 -6.83
CA GLN A 158 4.29 -5.50 -6.86
C GLN A 158 5.01 -4.70 -7.94
N THR A 159 4.35 -4.47 -9.09
CA THR A 159 4.94 -3.68 -10.19
C THR A 159 4.78 -2.16 -10.05
N SER A 160 3.93 -1.68 -9.14
CA SER A 160 3.66 -0.25 -8.93
C SER A 160 4.47 0.25 -7.73
N THR A 161 5.76 0.47 -7.93
CA THR A 161 6.75 0.59 -6.83
C THR A 161 6.52 1.84 -5.98
N LEU A 162 6.03 2.93 -6.56
CA LEU A 162 5.70 4.18 -5.87
C LEU A 162 4.35 4.14 -5.16
N ALA A 163 3.48 3.18 -5.48
CA ALA A 163 2.09 3.15 -5.04
C ALA A 163 1.94 3.24 -3.52
N ARG A 164 2.80 2.52 -2.77
CA ARG A 164 2.76 2.52 -1.30
C ARG A 164 3.20 3.87 -0.72
N TYR A 165 4.29 4.44 -1.24
CA TYR A 165 4.72 5.79 -0.83
C TYR A 165 3.61 6.81 -1.10
N ALA A 166 3.05 6.79 -2.31
CA ALA A 166 2.00 7.71 -2.72
C ALA A 166 0.77 7.60 -1.81
N ALA A 167 0.32 6.37 -1.53
CA ALA A 167 -0.82 6.11 -0.65
C ALA A 167 -0.59 6.58 0.79
N GLU A 168 0.61 6.38 1.33
CA GLU A 168 0.96 6.70 2.71
C GLU A 168 1.19 8.21 2.95
N PHE A 169 1.85 8.89 2.01
CA PHE A 169 2.44 10.20 2.30
C PHE A 169 1.76 11.40 1.63
N TRP A 170 0.85 11.22 0.65
CA TRP A 170 0.22 12.35 -0.06
C TRP A 170 -0.40 13.38 0.90
N SER A 171 -1.09 12.91 1.96
CA SER A 171 -1.76 13.78 2.94
C SER A 171 -0.76 14.51 3.85
N SER A 172 0.41 13.92 4.09
CA SER A 172 1.49 14.53 4.86
C SER A 172 2.15 15.65 4.07
N HIS A 173 2.36 15.47 2.75
CA HIS A 173 2.83 16.54 1.87
C HIS A 173 1.82 17.70 1.80
N LEU A 174 0.51 17.39 1.72
CA LEU A 174 -0.55 18.40 1.75
C LEU A 174 -0.45 19.33 2.98
N ARG A 175 -0.21 18.77 4.17
CA ARG A 175 -0.09 19.55 5.43
C ARG A 175 1.08 20.54 5.42
N GLN A 176 2.12 20.29 4.62
CA GLN A 176 3.31 21.15 4.55
C GLN A 176 3.17 22.31 3.55
N THR A 177 2.07 22.39 2.80
CA THR A 177 1.86 23.43 1.77
C THR A 177 1.41 24.80 2.31
N GLY A 178 1.08 24.88 3.60
CA GLY A 178 0.90 26.14 4.34
C GLY A 178 -0.35 26.97 4.02
N GLU A 179 -0.68 27.26 2.74
CA GLU A 179 -1.60 28.37 2.43
C GLU A 179 -2.56 28.19 1.25
N ASP A 180 -2.54 27.08 0.48
CA ASP A 180 -3.33 26.96 -0.76
C ASP A 180 -4.39 25.84 -0.75
N MET A 181 -5.03 25.62 0.41
CA MET A 181 -6.04 24.56 0.65
C MET A 181 -7.24 24.58 -0.33
N GLN A 182 -7.48 25.69 -1.03
CA GLN A 182 -8.56 25.86 -2.02
C GLN A 182 -8.27 25.27 -3.42
N ARG A 183 -7.00 25.20 -3.87
CA ARG A 183 -6.65 24.49 -5.13
C ARG A 183 -6.48 22.98 -4.93
N LEU A 184 -6.17 22.58 -3.70
CA LEU A 184 -5.88 21.21 -3.28
C LEU A 184 -7.14 20.32 -3.21
N SER A 185 -8.30 20.83 -3.68
CA SER A 185 -9.64 20.29 -3.49
C SER A 185 -10.27 19.62 -4.72
N GLN A 186 -9.51 19.24 -5.76
CA GLN A 186 -10.08 18.47 -6.87
C GLN A 186 -9.48 17.08 -7.00
N ALA A 187 -8.15 16.94 -7.04
CA ALA A 187 -7.52 15.61 -7.14
C ALA A 187 -7.76 14.78 -5.86
N ALA A 188 -7.61 15.38 -4.67
CA ALA A 188 -7.91 14.71 -3.41
C ALA A 188 -9.41 14.38 -3.27
N MET A 189 -10.30 15.30 -3.65
CA MET A 189 -11.75 15.06 -3.67
C MET A 189 -12.15 13.99 -4.70
N SER A 190 -11.45 13.93 -5.85
CA SER A 190 -11.64 12.91 -6.88
C SER A 190 -11.16 11.54 -6.40
N LEU A 191 -10.03 11.48 -5.69
CA LEU A 191 -9.53 10.26 -5.05
C LEU A 191 -10.51 9.76 -3.99
N MET A 192 -11.09 10.65 -3.20
CA MET A 192 -12.06 10.33 -2.15
C MET A 192 -13.50 10.15 -2.66
N SER A 193 -13.75 10.34 -3.96
CA SER A 193 -15.08 10.17 -4.52
C SER A 193 -15.48 8.70 -4.49
N THR A 194 -16.67 8.40 -3.96
CA THR A 194 -17.23 7.04 -3.93
C THR A 194 -17.51 6.47 -5.31
N GLU A 195 -17.53 7.32 -6.35
CA GLU A 195 -17.69 6.91 -7.74
C GLU A 195 -16.35 6.54 -8.41
N ASN A 196 -15.22 6.82 -7.77
CA ASN A 196 -13.89 6.57 -8.31
C ASN A 196 -13.25 5.31 -7.70
N PRO A 197 -12.88 4.28 -8.51
CA PRO A 197 -12.18 3.10 -8.02
C PRO A 197 -10.86 3.39 -7.30
N ALA A 198 -10.24 4.55 -7.55
CA ALA A 198 -8.99 4.97 -6.92
C ALA A 198 -9.10 5.08 -5.39
N TYR A 199 -10.30 5.34 -4.84
CA TYR A 199 -10.53 5.28 -3.39
C TYR A 199 -10.29 3.87 -2.83
N LEU A 200 -10.80 2.84 -3.52
CA LEU A 200 -10.65 1.45 -3.11
C LEU A 200 -9.20 0.98 -3.27
N THR A 201 -8.53 1.40 -4.35
CA THR A 201 -7.10 1.16 -4.56
C THR A 201 -6.25 1.84 -3.47
N TRP A 202 -6.59 3.08 -3.11
CA TRP A 202 -5.91 3.79 -2.04
C TRP A 202 -6.09 3.09 -0.69
N ILE A 203 -7.31 2.64 -0.34
CA ILE A 203 -7.52 1.78 0.83
C ILE A 203 -6.63 0.55 0.70
N GLN A 204 -6.74 -0.24 -0.38
CA GLN A 204 -5.95 -1.47 -0.53
C GLN A 204 -4.42 -1.27 -0.35
N LEU A 205 -3.87 -0.16 -0.84
CA LEU A 205 -2.44 0.17 -0.74
C LEU A 205 -2.05 0.72 0.64
N TYR A 206 -2.89 1.56 1.24
CA TYR A 206 -2.68 2.11 2.57
C TYR A 206 -2.81 1.01 3.65
N ASP A 207 -3.65 0.01 3.40
CA ASP A 207 -4.28 -0.82 4.43
C ASP A 207 -3.63 -2.19 4.66
N LEU A 208 -2.51 -2.53 3.99
CA LEU A 208 -1.78 -3.77 4.29
C LEU A 208 -1.01 -3.72 5.62
N ASP A 209 -0.57 -2.53 6.07
CA ASP A 209 0.09 -2.34 7.37
C ASP A 209 -0.70 -1.43 8.36
N HIS A 210 -1.74 -0.70 7.91
CA HIS A 210 -2.40 0.35 8.70
C HIS A 210 -3.87 0.11 9.10
N LEU A 211 -4.57 -0.92 8.61
CA LEU A 211 -5.98 -1.16 8.99
C LEU A 211 -6.14 -1.25 10.50
N ASN A 212 -5.20 -1.95 11.15
CA ASN A 212 -5.19 -2.13 12.59
C ASN A 212 -5.02 -0.80 13.34
N THR A 213 -4.24 0.13 12.81
CA THR A 213 -4.02 1.46 13.42
C THR A 213 -5.29 2.30 13.34
N VAL A 214 -5.98 2.29 12.21
CA VAL A 214 -7.26 3.00 12.03
C VAL A 214 -8.33 2.41 12.94
N VAL A 215 -8.43 1.08 13.02
CA VAL A 215 -9.39 0.39 13.91
C VAL A 215 -9.12 0.74 15.38
N LYS A 216 -7.86 0.72 15.83
CA LYS A 216 -7.51 1.15 17.19
C LYS A 216 -7.90 2.60 17.47
N LEU A 217 -7.59 3.51 16.55
CA LEU A 217 -7.96 4.92 16.68
C LEU A 217 -9.48 5.11 16.81
N LEU A 218 -10.28 4.43 15.99
CA LEU A 218 -11.74 4.55 16.04
C LEU A 218 -12.29 4.02 17.37
N LEU A 219 -11.78 2.89 17.86
CA LEU A 219 -12.15 2.33 19.16
C LEU A 219 -11.77 3.28 20.31
N ASP A 220 -10.58 3.88 20.26
CA ASP A 220 -10.12 4.87 21.23
C ASP A 220 -11.00 6.14 21.23
N GLN A 221 -11.58 6.50 20.09
CA GLN A 221 -12.56 7.60 19.96
C GLN A 221 -14.00 7.18 20.34
N GLY A 222 -14.20 5.97 20.86
CA GLY A 222 -15.50 5.49 21.35
C GLY A 222 -16.42 4.93 20.27
N ALA A 223 -15.89 4.54 19.11
CA ALA A 223 -16.65 3.78 18.13
C ALA A 223 -17.18 2.48 18.76
N LYS A 224 -18.46 2.17 18.52
CA LYS A 224 -19.06 0.93 19.02
C LYS A 224 -18.60 -0.23 18.16
N VAL A 225 -17.87 -1.16 18.77
CA VAL A 225 -17.22 -2.30 18.10
C VAL A 225 -18.20 -3.16 17.28
N ASP A 226 -19.43 -3.36 17.77
CA ASP A 226 -20.46 -4.19 17.13
C ASP A 226 -21.46 -3.39 16.27
N THR A 227 -21.06 -2.22 15.78
CA THR A 227 -21.93 -1.44 14.89
C THR A 227 -22.26 -2.27 13.65
N GLN A 228 -23.55 -2.51 13.43
CA GLN A 228 -24.03 -3.23 12.26
C GLN A 228 -24.10 -2.31 11.03
N GLY A 229 -23.61 -2.77 9.89
CA GLY A 229 -23.70 -2.07 8.62
C GLY A 229 -22.77 -2.60 7.53
N GLY A 230 -22.99 -2.11 6.30
CA GLY A 230 -22.19 -2.46 5.14
C GLY A 230 -22.47 -3.87 4.60
N ARG A 231 -21.70 -4.27 3.59
CA ARG A 231 -21.85 -5.57 2.92
C ARG A 231 -21.66 -6.75 3.87
N TYR A 232 -20.78 -6.61 4.86
CA TYR A 232 -20.33 -7.68 5.75
C TYR A 232 -21.07 -7.73 7.10
N ASP A 233 -22.13 -6.94 7.28
CA ASP A 233 -22.89 -6.77 8.52
C ASP A 233 -22.13 -6.16 9.71
N ASN A 234 -20.87 -6.50 9.99
CA ASN A 234 -20.06 -5.81 11.00
C ASN A 234 -18.55 -5.86 10.68
N ALA A 235 -17.75 -5.16 11.48
CA ALA A 235 -16.30 -5.07 11.28
C ALA A 235 -15.59 -6.42 11.47
N LEU A 236 -16.03 -7.25 12.41
CA LEU A 236 -15.44 -8.57 12.68
C LEU A 236 -15.64 -9.50 11.48
N HIS A 237 -16.86 -9.58 10.93
CA HIS A 237 -17.17 -10.36 9.74
C HIS A 237 -16.40 -9.88 8.51
N ALA A 238 -16.26 -8.57 8.33
CA ALA A 238 -15.47 -7.99 7.23
C ALA A 238 -14.00 -8.42 7.31
N ALA A 239 -13.38 -8.22 8.48
CA ALA A 239 -11.99 -8.60 8.73
C ALA A 239 -11.77 -10.11 8.59
N SER A 240 -12.69 -10.93 9.09
CA SER A 240 -12.67 -12.38 8.94
C SER A 240 -12.81 -12.84 7.49
N ALA A 241 -13.69 -12.23 6.69
CA ALA A 241 -13.83 -12.57 5.28
C ALA A 241 -12.60 -12.19 4.44
N LYS A 242 -11.89 -11.13 4.84
CA LYS A 242 -10.74 -10.56 4.12
C LYS A 242 -9.38 -11.04 4.58
N GLY A 243 -9.28 -11.77 5.70
CA GLY A 243 -8.02 -12.33 6.16
C GLY A 243 -7.16 -11.37 7.00
N HIS A 244 -7.76 -10.31 7.57
CA HIS A 244 -7.03 -9.32 8.35
C HIS A 244 -6.82 -9.79 9.80
N ASN A 245 -5.82 -10.62 10.02
CA ASN A 245 -5.54 -11.30 11.29
C ASN A 245 -5.42 -10.32 12.48
N GLU A 246 -4.61 -9.27 12.34
CA GLU A 246 -4.34 -8.29 13.39
C GLU A 246 -5.59 -7.49 13.74
N VAL A 247 -6.44 -7.21 12.75
CA VAL A 247 -7.68 -6.47 12.92
C VAL A 247 -8.71 -7.32 13.65
N VAL A 248 -8.86 -8.59 13.26
CA VAL A 248 -9.69 -9.54 14.02
C VAL A 248 -9.24 -9.60 15.47
N GLN A 249 -7.93 -9.73 15.71
CA GLN A 249 -7.40 -9.79 17.07
C GLN A 249 -7.70 -8.52 17.87
N THR A 250 -7.56 -7.34 17.26
CA THR A 250 -7.87 -6.06 17.90
C THR A 250 -9.36 -5.92 18.20
N LEU A 251 -10.24 -6.28 17.28
CA LEU A 251 -11.69 -6.22 17.47
C LEU A 251 -12.14 -7.15 18.61
N LEU A 252 -11.63 -8.39 18.65
CA LEU A 252 -11.91 -9.32 19.74
C LEU A 252 -11.41 -8.78 21.10
N LYS A 253 -10.20 -8.21 21.14
CA LYS A 253 -9.66 -7.54 22.35
C LYS A 253 -10.51 -6.35 22.80
N ALA A 254 -11.16 -5.67 21.85
CA ALA A 254 -12.07 -4.56 22.12
C ALA A 254 -13.50 -5.01 22.48
N GLY A 255 -13.74 -6.32 22.58
CA GLY A 255 -15.02 -6.88 23.01
C GLY A 255 -16.04 -7.06 21.91
N ALA A 256 -15.61 -7.19 20.64
CA ALA A 256 -16.50 -7.55 19.55
C ALA A 256 -17.28 -8.84 19.87
N ASP A 257 -18.59 -8.83 19.62
CA ASP A 257 -19.45 -9.99 19.80
C ASP A 257 -19.14 -11.04 18.72
N ILE A 258 -18.36 -12.05 19.13
CA ILE A 258 -17.98 -13.18 18.30
C ILE A 258 -19.17 -14.06 17.89
N TYR A 259 -20.31 -13.94 18.60
CA TYR A 259 -21.54 -14.70 18.34
C TYR A 259 -22.55 -13.90 17.51
N ALA A 260 -22.21 -12.69 17.07
CA ALA A 260 -23.11 -11.85 16.30
C ALA A 260 -23.57 -12.57 15.02
N PRO A 261 -24.90 -12.77 14.82
CA PRO A 261 -25.39 -13.37 13.60
C PRO A 261 -25.27 -12.37 12.44
N ALA A 262 -24.85 -12.84 11.27
CA ALA A 262 -24.92 -12.06 10.02
C ALA A 262 -26.17 -12.46 9.24
N THR A 263 -26.81 -11.47 8.63
CA THR A 263 -28.05 -11.61 7.84
C THR A 263 -27.83 -12.38 6.54
N TYR A 264 -26.66 -12.23 5.90
CA TYR A 264 -26.40 -12.83 4.59
C TYR A 264 -25.13 -13.68 4.50
N ILE A 265 -24.13 -13.45 5.37
CA ILE A 265 -22.80 -14.02 5.20
C ILE A 265 -22.48 -15.07 6.28
N GLY A 266 -23.43 -15.44 7.15
CA GLY A 266 -23.13 -16.32 8.29
C GLY A 266 -22.16 -15.66 9.30
N ASN A 267 -21.79 -16.36 10.37
CA ASN A 267 -20.92 -15.80 11.40
C ASN A 267 -19.46 -15.58 10.93
N ALA A 268 -18.63 -14.97 11.77
CA ALA A 268 -17.20 -14.75 11.50
C ALA A 268 -16.45 -16.02 11.06
N LEU A 269 -16.77 -17.16 11.68
CA LEU A 269 -16.15 -18.46 11.37
C LEU A 269 -16.50 -18.93 9.95
N TYR A 270 -17.77 -18.81 9.54
CA TYR A 270 -18.20 -19.06 8.17
C TYR A 270 -17.47 -18.12 7.19
N ALA A 271 -17.41 -16.82 7.50
CA ALA A 271 -16.77 -15.83 6.63
C ALA A 271 -15.28 -16.14 6.39
N ALA A 272 -14.54 -16.48 7.45
CA ALA A 272 -13.15 -16.90 7.35
C ALA A 272 -12.98 -18.24 6.59
N SER A 273 -13.94 -19.15 6.75
CA SER A 273 -13.96 -20.45 6.04
C SER A 273 -14.24 -20.31 4.55
N CYS A 274 -15.04 -19.33 4.11
CA CYS A 274 -15.15 -18.97 2.70
C CYS A 274 -13.82 -18.43 2.15
N GLY A 275 -13.16 -17.55 2.91
CA GLY A 275 -11.95 -16.85 2.50
C GLY A 275 -10.67 -17.70 2.53
N GLY A 276 -10.66 -18.82 3.25
CA GLY A 276 -9.47 -19.67 3.37
C GLY A 276 -8.51 -19.24 4.48
N HIS A 277 -8.98 -18.52 5.50
CA HIS A 277 -8.13 -17.84 6.49
C HIS A 277 -7.90 -18.66 7.76
N GLU A 278 -6.96 -19.61 7.70
CA GLU A 278 -6.70 -20.60 8.77
C GLU A 278 -6.41 -19.97 10.15
N LEU A 279 -5.57 -18.92 10.21
CA LEU A 279 -5.22 -18.26 11.48
C LEU A 279 -6.44 -17.63 12.16
N ILE A 280 -7.34 -17.03 11.37
CA ILE A 280 -8.58 -16.45 11.90
C ILE A 280 -9.50 -17.55 12.42
N ILE A 281 -9.61 -18.66 11.69
CA ILE A 281 -10.42 -19.81 12.13
C ILE A 281 -9.90 -20.36 13.47
N LYS A 282 -8.58 -20.52 13.63
CA LYS A 282 -7.98 -20.93 14.91
C LYS A 282 -8.33 -19.94 16.03
N MET A 283 -8.10 -18.65 15.81
CA MET A 283 -8.42 -17.62 16.81
C MET A 283 -9.90 -17.63 17.21
N LEU A 284 -10.82 -17.80 16.26
CA LEU A 284 -12.26 -17.83 16.54
C LEU A 284 -12.65 -19.09 17.32
N LEU A 285 -12.14 -20.26 16.94
CA LEU A 285 -12.44 -21.53 17.61
C LEU A 285 -11.84 -21.60 19.03
N GLU A 286 -10.68 -20.99 19.25
CA GLU A 286 -10.07 -20.84 20.58
C GLU A 286 -10.90 -19.95 21.53
N ASN A 287 -11.87 -19.19 21.00
CA ASN A 287 -12.83 -18.39 21.75
C ASN A 287 -14.22 -19.07 21.86
N ASP A 288 -14.26 -20.40 21.83
CA ASP A 288 -15.46 -21.23 22.05
C ASP A 288 -16.65 -20.90 21.12
N VAL A 289 -16.37 -20.50 19.88
CA VAL A 289 -17.41 -20.37 18.84
C VAL A 289 -17.96 -21.74 18.48
N ASP A 290 -19.29 -21.84 18.38
CA ASP A 290 -19.93 -23.06 17.89
C ASP A 290 -19.50 -23.34 16.43
N VAL A 291 -18.63 -24.34 16.26
CA VAL A 291 -18.14 -24.82 14.97
C VAL A 291 -19.27 -25.26 14.03
N ASN A 292 -20.42 -25.64 14.60
CA ASN A 292 -21.61 -26.13 13.90
C ASN A 292 -22.68 -25.06 13.69
N ALA A 293 -22.38 -23.81 14.03
CA ALA A 293 -23.29 -22.70 13.82
C ALA A 293 -23.78 -22.64 12.36
N GLN A 294 -25.10 -22.51 12.22
CA GLN A 294 -25.76 -22.49 10.93
C GLN A 294 -25.85 -21.07 10.37
N GLY A 295 -25.56 -20.93 9.08
CA GLY A 295 -25.67 -19.65 8.41
C GLY A 295 -25.00 -19.62 7.04
N GLY A 296 -25.28 -18.53 6.31
CA GLY A 296 -24.74 -18.28 4.99
C GLY A 296 -25.26 -19.24 3.91
N THR A 297 -24.83 -19.01 2.67
CA THR A 297 -25.25 -19.77 1.48
C THR A 297 -24.98 -21.26 1.58
N TYR A 298 -23.82 -21.66 2.13
CA TYR A 298 -23.42 -23.07 2.23
C TYR A 298 -23.91 -23.76 3.51
N GLY A 299 -24.51 -23.03 4.44
CA GLY A 299 -25.18 -23.60 5.62
C GLY A 299 -24.31 -23.82 6.85
N SER A 300 -22.99 -24.01 6.71
CA SER A 300 -22.03 -24.03 7.84
C SER A 300 -20.61 -23.69 7.39
N ALA A 301 -19.72 -23.41 8.35
CA ALA A 301 -18.31 -23.16 8.11
C ALA A 301 -17.62 -24.35 7.39
N LEU A 302 -17.91 -25.58 7.82
CA LEU A 302 -17.39 -26.81 7.18
C LEU A 302 -17.83 -26.90 5.72
N GLN A 303 -19.14 -26.70 5.45
CA GLN A 303 -19.66 -26.74 4.10
C GLN A 303 -19.08 -25.63 3.21
N ALA A 304 -18.84 -24.45 3.76
CA ALA A 304 -18.18 -23.35 3.06
C ALA A 304 -16.73 -23.67 2.68
N ALA A 305 -15.94 -24.22 3.62
CA ALA A 305 -14.55 -24.62 3.37
C ALA A 305 -14.47 -25.71 2.29
N VAL A 306 -15.34 -26.73 2.37
CA VAL A 306 -15.45 -27.80 1.38
C VAL A 306 -15.87 -27.26 0.01
N ALA A 307 -16.86 -26.36 -0.03
CA ALA A 307 -17.33 -25.76 -1.27
C ALA A 307 -16.26 -24.91 -1.97
N HIS A 308 -15.23 -24.44 -1.26
CA HIS A 308 -14.09 -23.71 -1.82
C HIS A 308 -12.81 -24.57 -1.88
N SER A 309 -12.89 -25.86 -1.62
CA SER A 309 -11.75 -26.80 -1.67
C SER A 309 -10.62 -26.48 -0.68
N HIS A 310 -10.92 -25.83 0.45
CA HIS A 310 -9.94 -25.51 1.49
C HIS A 310 -9.68 -26.73 2.39
N GLN A 311 -8.83 -27.66 1.93
CA GLN A 311 -8.59 -28.94 2.61
C GLN A 311 -8.03 -28.77 4.04
N ALA A 312 -7.04 -27.89 4.24
CA ALA A 312 -6.45 -27.65 5.57
C ALA A 312 -7.49 -27.13 6.58
N ILE A 313 -8.36 -26.22 6.12
CA ILE A 313 -9.45 -25.70 6.94
C ILE A 313 -10.52 -26.75 7.18
N THR A 314 -10.81 -27.59 6.18
CA THR A 314 -11.74 -28.71 6.34
C THR A 314 -11.25 -29.62 7.46
N GLN A 315 -9.98 -30.02 7.45
CA GLN A 315 -9.38 -30.81 8.53
C GLN A 315 -9.47 -30.09 9.87
N LEU A 316 -9.07 -28.81 9.91
CA LEU A 316 -9.10 -28.01 11.13
C LEU A 316 -10.51 -27.95 11.75
N LEU A 317 -11.55 -27.70 10.94
CA LEU A 317 -12.93 -27.66 11.43
C LEU A 317 -13.39 -29.03 11.95
N LEU A 318 -12.97 -30.14 11.31
CA LEU A 318 -13.26 -31.50 11.77
C LEU A 318 -12.56 -31.82 13.09
N ASP A 319 -11.31 -31.38 13.26
CA ASP A 319 -10.54 -31.55 14.49
C ASP A 319 -11.23 -30.84 15.68
N TYR A 320 -11.93 -29.73 15.40
CA TYR A 320 -12.74 -29.00 16.36
C TYR A 320 -14.19 -29.51 16.48
N GLY A 321 -14.53 -30.64 15.85
CA GLY A 321 -15.82 -31.31 16.02
C GLY A 321 -16.93 -30.86 15.08
N ALA A 322 -16.61 -30.33 13.89
CA ALA A 322 -17.60 -30.03 12.87
C ALA A 322 -18.38 -31.28 12.44
N ASN A 323 -19.70 -31.17 12.40
CA ASN A 323 -20.60 -32.25 12.04
C ASN A 323 -20.69 -32.40 10.52
N VAL A 324 -19.99 -33.41 9.99
CA VAL A 324 -19.99 -33.78 8.57
C VAL A 324 -21.40 -34.00 8.00
N ASN A 325 -22.31 -34.54 8.82
CA ASN A 325 -23.66 -34.92 8.41
C ASN A 325 -24.68 -33.79 8.59
N GLN A 326 -24.25 -32.63 9.07
CA GLN A 326 -25.14 -31.50 9.28
C GLN A 326 -25.85 -31.10 7.99
N GLN A 327 -27.18 -31.04 8.08
CA GLN A 327 -28.02 -30.68 6.95
C GLN A 327 -28.21 -29.16 6.86
N GLY A 328 -28.12 -28.60 5.66
CA GLY A 328 -28.39 -27.20 5.38
C GLY A 328 -27.67 -26.67 4.14
N GLY A 329 -27.96 -25.43 3.78
CA GLY A 329 -27.27 -24.72 2.70
C GLY A 329 -27.49 -25.29 1.30
N GLN A 330 -26.75 -24.73 0.34
CA GLN A 330 -26.89 -25.00 -1.09
C GLN A 330 -26.71 -26.49 -1.47
N TYR A 331 -25.82 -27.21 -0.81
CA TYR A 331 -25.46 -28.59 -1.16
C TYR A 331 -26.12 -29.64 -0.27
N GLY A 332 -26.84 -29.22 0.77
CA GLY A 332 -27.47 -30.12 1.74
C GLY A 332 -26.52 -30.58 2.84
N ASN A 333 -25.31 -31.04 2.54
CA ASN A 333 -24.27 -31.35 3.56
C ASN A 333 -22.84 -31.24 2.98
N ALA A 334 -21.84 -31.43 3.85
CA ALA A 334 -20.42 -31.33 3.48
C ALA A 334 -20.02 -32.38 2.42
N LEU A 335 -20.48 -33.63 2.54
CA LEU A 335 -20.15 -34.68 1.58
C LEU A 335 -20.71 -34.39 0.18
N ASN A 336 -21.96 -33.93 0.09
CA ASN A 336 -22.57 -33.54 -1.18
C ASN A 336 -21.87 -32.33 -1.80
N ALA A 337 -21.41 -31.37 -0.97
CA ALA A 337 -20.59 -30.27 -1.45
C ALA A 337 -19.27 -30.79 -2.05
N ALA A 338 -18.57 -31.70 -1.37
CA ALA A 338 -17.32 -32.29 -1.84
C ALA A 338 -17.51 -33.07 -3.16
N ILE A 339 -18.58 -33.88 -3.26
CA ILE A 339 -18.96 -34.60 -4.48
C ILE A 339 -19.28 -33.63 -5.61
N SER A 340 -20.07 -32.59 -5.34
CA SER A 340 -20.42 -31.57 -6.35
C SER A 340 -19.20 -30.79 -6.85
N ARG A 341 -18.14 -30.66 -6.03
CA ARG A 341 -16.88 -30.01 -6.41
C ARG A 341 -15.85 -30.99 -7.00
N GLY A 342 -16.10 -32.30 -6.96
CA GLY A 342 -15.19 -33.32 -7.47
C GLY A 342 -13.87 -33.43 -6.69
N ASN A 343 -13.83 -33.00 -5.43
CA ASN A 343 -12.60 -32.97 -4.64
C ASN A 343 -12.40 -34.30 -3.89
N MET A 344 -11.69 -35.24 -4.52
CA MET A 344 -11.45 -36.57 -3.96
C MET A 344 -10.75 -36.55 -2.59
N ALA A 345 -9.77 -35.66 -2.39
CA ALA A 345 -9.06 -35.56 -1.12
C ALA A 345 -10.00 -35.15 0.03
N ILE A 346 -10.92 -34.21 -0.23
CA ILE A 346 -11.93 -33.82 0.76
C ILE A 346 -13.00 -34.90 0.92
N ILE A 347 -13.39 -35.62 -0.13
CA ILE A 347 -14.31 -36.76 -0.02
C ILE A 347 -13.72 -37.82 0.91
N GLU A 348 -12.45 -38.19 0.70
CA GLU A 348 -11.74 -39.14 1.57
C GLU A 348 -11.62 -38.64 3.01
N LEU A 349 -11.47 -37.33 3.21
CA LEU A 349 -11.41 -36.72 4.54
C LEU A 349 -12.76 -36.74 5.28
N LEU A 350 -13.89 -36.71 4.57
CA LEU A 350 -15.23 -36.66 5.16
C LEU A 350 -15.86 -38.04 5.39
N LEU A 351 -15.22 -39.12 4.93
CA LEU A 351 -15.65 -40.51 5.10
C LEU A 351 -14.94 -41.16 6.31
#